data_AF-A0A352IPA3-F1
#
_entry.id   AF-A0A352IPA3-F1
#
_cell.length_a   1.000
_cell.length_b   1.000
_cell.length_c   1.000
_cell.angle_alpha   90.00
_cell.angle_beta   90.00
_cell.angle_gamma   90.00
#
_symmetry.space_group_name_H-M   'P 1'
#
loop_
_entity.id
_entity.type
_entity.pdbx_description
1 polymer ?
#
loop_
_entity_poly.entity_id
_entity_poly.type
_entity_poly.pdbx_seq_one_letter_code
_entity_poly.pdbx_strand_id
1 'polypeptide(L)'
;TSKLGRVSVACRDAEARTRFLGYRVERVQLFVFVVSAMLAGVAGALYVPQVGIINPSEFSPLFSIEIVVWVALGGRATLYGAVIGAILVNYAKTVFTGIMPDAWLFALGGLFVLVTVFLPKGIAGLLQKR
;
A
#
# COMPACT_ATOMS: atom_id res chain seq x y z
N THR A 1 -11.73 16.88 8.68
CA THR A 1 -10.82 15.93 9.38
C THR A 1 -11.38 15.60 10.75
N SER A 2 -11.61 14.30 11.03
CA SER A 2 -12.09 13.81 12.34
C SER A 2 -11.05 14.04 13.47
N LYS A 3 -11.50 14.13 14.73
CA LYS A 3 -10.64 14.33 15.92
C LYS A 3 -9.56 13.23 16.02
N LEU A 4 -9.93 11.97 15.75
CA LEU A 4 -8.99 10.84 15.76
C LEU A 4 -7.90 10.99 14.69
N GLY A 5 -8.25 11.41 13.47
CA GLY A 5 -7.28 11.59 12.39
C GLY A 5 -6.22 12.65 12.70
N ARG A 6 -6.59 13.74 13.36
CA ARG A 6 -5.64 14.77 13.80
C ARG A 6 -4.68 14.26 14.88
N VAL A 7 -5.19 13.45 15.81
CA VAL A 7 -4.37 12.85 16.87
C VAL A 7 -3.40 11.83 16.27
N SER A 8 -3.82 11.00 15.31
CA SER A 8 -2.93 10.06 14.61
C SER A 8 -1.81 10.77 13.84
N VAL A 9 -2.10 11.88 13.16
CA VAL A 9 -1.06 12.68 12.47
C VAL A 9 -0.12 13.34 13.47
N ALA A 10 -0.63 13.88 14.59
CA ALA A 10 0.20 14.44 15.65
C ALA A 10 1.13 13.40 16.28
N CYS A 11 0.63 12.19 16.55
CA CYS A 11 1.44 11.07 17.03
C CYS A 11 2.55 10.69 16.04
N ARG A 12 2.29 10.76 14.73
CA ARG A 12 3.29 10.46 13.68
C ARG A 12 4.39 11.52 13.62
N ASP A 13 4.05 12.80 13.72
CA ASP A 13 5.01 13.89 13.55
C ASP A 13 5.84 14.14 14.83
N ALA A 14 5.22 14.07 16.02
CA ALA A 14 5.92 14.26 17.29
C ALA A 14 5.25 13.50 18.45
N GLU A 15 5.66 12.25 18.66
CA GLU A 15 5.18 11.40 19.76
C GLU A 15 5.36 12.06 21.14
N ALA A 16 6.55 12.59 21.44
CA ALA A 16 6.82 13.26 22.72
C ALA A 16 5.87 14.44 22.97
N ARG A 17 5.63 15.28 21.96
CA ARG A 17 4.74 16.45 22.04
C ARG A 17 3.28 16.04 22.26
N THR A 18 2.85 14.94 21.65
CA THR A 18 1.48 14.44 21.77
C THR A 18 1.23 13.84 23.15
N ARG A 19 2.27 13.23 23.76
CA ARG A 19 2.25 12.77 25.15
C ARG A 19 2.13 13.93 26.15
N PHE A 20 2.83 15.05 25.93
CA PHE A 20 2.70 16.25 26.77
C PHE A 20 1.32 16.91 26.71
N LEU A 21 0.59 16.75 25.60
CA LEU A 21 -0.79 17.22 25.45
C LEU A 21 -1.83 16.33 26.17
N GLY A 22 -1.39 15.32 26.92
CA GLY A 22 -2.25 14.42 27.68
C GLY A 22 -2.81 13.22 26.91
N TYR A 23 -2.36 13.01 25.66
CA TYR A 23 -2.76 11.83 24.88
C TYR A 23 -1.82 10.64 25.15
N ARG A 24 -2.40 9.45 25.32
CA ARG A 24 -1.66 8.19 25.37
C ARG A 24 -1.34 7.72 23.95
N VAL A 25 -0.11 7.99 23.49
CA VAL A 25 0.34 7.71 22.12
C VAL A 25 0.30 6.21 21.82
N GLU A 26 0.63 5.37 22.80
CA GLU A 26 0.64 3.92 22.70
C GLU A 26 -0.74 3.38 22.33
N ARG A 27 -1.80 3.93 22.93
CA ARG A 27 -3.19 3.52 22.63
C ARG A 27 -3.59 3.89 21.21
N VAL A 28 -3.13 5.04 20.71
CA VAL A 28 -3.41 5.49 19.34
C VAL A 28 -2.67 4.63 18.32
N GLN A 29 -1.39 4.34 18.54
CA GLN A 29 -0.60 3.48 17.67
C GLN A 29 -1.13 2.04 17.67
N LEU A 30 -1.43 1.48 18.84
CA LEU A 30 -2.05 0.15 18.96
C LEU A 30 -3.39 0.08 18.23
N PHE A 31 -4.24 1.09 18.38
CA PHE A 31 -5.53 1.14 17.69
C PHE A 31 -5.35 1.12 16.17
N VAL A 32 -4.46 1.96 15.63
CA VAL A 32 -4.16 1.99 14.19
C VAL A 32 -3.61 0.65 13.72
N PHE A 33 -2.67 0.06 14.47
CA PHE A 33 -2.08 -1.23 14.16
C PHE A 33 -3.12 -2.36 14.12
N VAL A 34 -4.00 -2.45 15.13
CA VAL A 34 -5.05 -3.48 15.19
C VAL A 34 -6.02 -3.34 14.02
N VAL A 35 -6.46 -2.11 13.70
CA VAL A 35 -7.34 -1.87 12.56
C VAL A 35 -6.66 -2.27 11.24
N SER A 36 -5.39 -1.93 11.04
CA SER A 36 -4.61 -2.35 9.87
C SER A 36 -4.45 -3.87 9.79
N ALA A 37 -4.20 -4.54 10.91
CA ALA A 37 -4.09 -5.99 10.98
C ALA A 37 -5.43 -6.69 10.66
N MET A 38 -6.55 -6.15 11.14
CA MET A 38 -7.88 -6.65 10.79
C MET A 38 -8.15 -6.53 9.29
N LEU A 39 -7.83 -5.38 8.69
CA LEU A 39 -7.99 -5.17 7.24
C LEU A 39 -7.09 -6.11 6.43
N ALA A 40 -5.84 -6.31 6.85
CA ALA A 40 -4.92 -7.25 6.21
C ALA A 40 -5.42 -8.70 6.32
N GLY A 41 -5.98 -9.09 7.46
CA GLY A 41 -6.58 -10.40 7.66
C GLY A 41 -7.79 -10.64 6.76
N VAL A 42 -8.68 -9.65 6.64
CA VAL A 42 -9.84 -9.72 5.72
C VAL A 42 -9.38 -9.79 4.27
N ALA A 43 -8.36 -9.00 3.89
CA ALA A 43 -7.79 -9.04 2.54
C ALA A 43 -7.18 -10.42 2.22
N GLY A 44 -6.47 -11.04 3.16
CA GLY A 44 -5.93 -12.39 3.01
C GLY A 44 -7.03 -13.44 2.89
N ALA A 45 -8.09 -13.35 3.69
CA ALA A 45 -9.23 -14.26 3.62
C ALA A 45 -9.97 -14.18 2.28
N LEU A 46 -10.06 -12.98 1.68
CA LEU A 46 -10.62 -12.76 0.34
C LEU A 46 -9.70 -13.26 -0.79
N TYR A 47 -8.38 -13.28 -0.56
CA TYR A 47 -7.40 -13.74 -1.54
C TYR A 47 -7.42 -15.26 -1.74
N VAL A 48 -7.62 -16.04 -0.68
CA VAL A 48 -7.66 -17.51 -0.73
C VAL A 48 -8.66 -18.06 -1.77
N PRO A 49 -9.95 -17.66 -1.79
CA PRO A 49 -10.89 -18.13 -2.80
C PRO A 49 -10.63 -17.57 -4.21
N GLN A 50 -9.90 -16.45 -4.32
CA GLN A 50 -9.57 -15.86 -5.62
C GLN A 50 -8.50 -16.67 -6.36
N VAL A 51 -7.48 -17.16 -5.66
CA VAL A 51 -6.42 -17.96 -6.29
C VAL A 51 -6.87 -19.40 -6.50
N GLY A 52 -7.62 -19.97 -5.55
CA GLY A 52 -8.22 -21.31 -5.67
C GLY A 52 -7.24 -22.49 -5.73
N ILE A 53 -5.94 -22.22 -5.79
CA ILE A 53 -4.86 -23.22 -5.88
C ILE A 53 -3.78 -22.84 -4.86
N ILE A 54 -3.34 -23.79 -4.04
CA ILE A 54 -2.22 -23.57 -3.13
C ILE A 54 -0.93 -23.76 -3.91
N ASN A 55 -0.26 -22.66 -4.25
CA ASN A 55 1.06 -22.70 -4.87
C ASN A 55 2.11 -22.09 -3.90
N PRO A 56 3.13 -22.86 -3.46
CA PRO A 56 4.18 -22.36 -2.57
C PRO A 56 4.93 -21.14 -3.13
N SER A 57 4.90 -20.98 -4.46
CA SER A 57 5.54 -19.87 -5.17
C SER A 57 4.93 -18.51 -4.84
N GLU A 58 3.66 -18.46 -4.41
CA GLU A 58 2.99 -17.21 -4.03
C GLU A 58 3.42 -16.68 -2.66
N PHE A 59 3.97 -17.55 -1.80
CA PHE A 59 4.58 -17.15 -0.53
C PHE A 59 5.99 -16.55 -0.70
N SER A 60 6.42 -16.33 -1.95
CA SER A 60 7.69 -15.66 -2.24
C SER A 60 7.68 -14.20 -1.76
N PRO A 61 8.81 -13.69 -1.22
CA PRO A 61 8.97 -12.27 -0.87
C PRO A 61 8.64 -11.31 -2.01
N LEU A 62 8.71 -11.79 -3.25
CA LEU A 62 8.41 -11.02 -4.45
C LEU A 62 6.96 -10.50 -4.46
N PHE A 63 6.01 -11.28 -3.95
CA PHE A 63 4.60 -10.88 -3.90
C PHE A 63 4.37 -9.71 -2.93
N SER A 64 5.08 -9.69 -1.79
CA SER A 64 5.02 -8.57 -0.85
C SER A 64 5.54 -7.27 -1.47
N ILE A 65 6.61 -7.35 -2.28
CA ILE A 65 7.14 -6.19 -3.01
C ILE A 65 6.10 -5.68 -4.01
N GLU A 66 5.46 -6.58 -4.74
CA GLU A 66 4.42 -6.23 -5.72
C GLU A 66 3.26 -5.45 -5.08
N ILE A 67 2.78 -5.86 -3.90
CA ILE A 67 1.76 -5.14 -3.13
C ILE A 67 2.22 -3.71 -2.78
N VAL A 68 3.49 -3.56 -2.38
CA VAL A 68 4.06 -2.24 -2.09
C VAL A 68 4.10 -1.37 -3.36
N VAL A 69 4.39 -1.95 -4.53
CA VAL A 69 4.35 -1.24 -5.81
C VAL A 69 2.95 -0.78 -6.15
N TRP A 70 1.91 -1.61 -5.94
CA TRP A 70 0.52 -1.23 -6.16
C TRP A 70 0.14 0.03 -5.37
N VAL A 71 0.52 0.08 -4.10
CA VAL A 71 0.25 1.23 -3.21
C VAL A 71 1.11 2.44 -3.58
N ALA A 72 2.38 2.24 -3.94
CA ALA A 72 3.27 3.33 -4.36
C ALA A 72 2.78 4.01 -5.64
N LEU A 73 2.35 3.22 -6.63
CA LEU A 73 1.81 3.68 -7.91
C LEU A 73 0.46 4.38 -7.74
N GLY A 74 -0.41 3.80 -6.91
CA GLY A 74 -1.70 4.38 -6.58
C GLY A 74 -1.63 5.67 -5.76
N GLY A 75 -0.72 5.73 -4.80
CA GLY A 75 -0.55 6.83 -3.85
C GLY A 75 -0.83 6.39 -2.40
N ARG A 76 0.16 6.57 -1.51
CA ARG A 76 0.12 6.15 -0.09
C ARG A 76 -0.96 6.80 0.79
N ALA A 77 -1.64 7.83 0.30
CA ALA A 77 -2.55 8.65 1.10
C ALA A 77 -4.04 8.39 0.82
N THR A 78 -4.39 7.59 -0.18
CA THR A 78 -5.78 7.37 -0.58
C THR A 78 -6.08 5.90 -0.88
N LEU A 79 -7.24 5.43 -0.42
CA LEU A 79 -7.71 4.07 -0.70
C LEU A 79 -7.99 3.87 -2.20
N TYR A 80 -8.59 4.88 -2.85
CA TYR A 80 -8.88 4.87 -4.29
C TYR A 80 -7.61 4.80 -5.14
N GLY A 81 -6.52 5.43 -4.69
CA GLY A 81 -5.22 5.35 -5.35
C GLY A 81 -4.73 3.91 -5.41
N ALA A 82 -4.71 3.20 -4.27
CA ALA A 82 -4.26 1.82 -4.20
C ALA A 82 -5.05 0.88 -5.13
N VAL A 83 -6.36 1.07 -5.27
CA VAL A 83 -7.19 0.27 -6.19
C VAL A 83 -6.78 0.49 -7.66
N ILE A 84 -6.61 1.75 -8.08
CA ILE A 84 -6.17 2.08 -9.45
C ILE A 84 -4.76 1.54 -9.70
N GLY A 85 -3.87 1.66 -8.71
CA GLY A 85 -2.51 1.13 -8.79
C GLY A 85 -2.47 -0.39 -8.92
N ALA A 86 -3.29 -1.10 -8.15
CA ALA A 86 -3.43 -2.55 -8.24
C ALA A 86 -3.94 -3.00 -9.61
N ILE A 87 -4.96 -2.33 -10.16
CA ILE A 87 -5.50 -2.65 -11.50
C ILE A 87 -4.44 -2.41 -12.59
N LEU A 88 -3.75 -1.26 -12.55
CA LEU A 88 -2.77 -0.91 -13.57
C LEU A 88 -1.56 -1.85 -13.55
N VAL A 89 -1.05 -2.18 -12.36
CA VAL A 89 0.09 -3.09 -12.23
C VAL A 89 -0.32 -4.53 -12.56
N ASN A 90 -1.52 -5.00 -12.18
CA ASN A 90 -2.00 -6.32 -12.60
C ASN A 90 -2.20 -6.39 -14.11
N TYR A 91 -2.73 -5.34 -14.74
CA TYR A 91 -2.87 -5.29 -16.20
C TYR A 91 -1.50 -5.32 -16.88
N ALA A 92 -0.54 -4.52 -16.40
CA ALA A 92 0.84 -4.54 -16.88
C ALA A 92 1.47 -5.92 -16.69
N LYS A 93 1.25 -6.57 -15.55
CA LYS A 93 1.75 -7.93 -15.27
C LYS A 93 1.25 -8.92 -16.29
N THR A 94 -0.05 -8.91 -16.58
CA THR A 94 -0.66 -9.81 -17.57
C THR A 94 -0.10 -9.58 -18.97
N VAL A 95 0.09 -8.32 -19.38
CA VAL A 95 0.62 -7.98 -20.71
C VAL A 95 2.10 -8.32 -20.84
N PHE A 96 2.93 -8.00 -19.84
CA PHE A 96 4.37 -8.23 -19.89
C PHE A 96 4.75 -9.71 -19.68
N THR A 97 4.02 -10.44 -18.84
CA THR A 97 4.24 -11.89 -18.65
C THR A 97 3.92 -12.68 -19.92
N GLY A 98 3.07 -12.15 -20.81
CA GLY A 98 2.76 -12.74 -22.11
C GLY A 98 3.88 -12.62 -23.16
N ILE A 99 4.85 -11.72 -22.97
CA ILE A 99 5.92 -11.44 -23.95
C ILE A 99 7.29 -11.91 -23.44
N MET A 100 7.63 -11.67 -22.16
CA MET A 100 8.92 -12.07 -21.60
C MET A 100 8.87 -12.20 -20.05
N PRO A 101 8.84 -13.43 -19.48
CA PRO A 101 8.67 -13.66 -18.04
C PRO A 101 9.80 -13.11 -17.16
N ASP A 102 11.06 -13.22 -17.60
CA ASP A 102 12.23 -12.82 -16.80
C ASP A 102 12.44 -11.29 -16.75
N ALA A 103 11.94 -10.57 -17.76
CA ALA A 103 12.07 -9.12 -17.83
C ALA A 103 11.07 -8.38 -16.92
N TRP A 104 10.01 -9.06 -16.45
CA TRP A 104 9.00 -8.45 -15.58
C TRP A 104 9.56 -7.97 -14.25
N LEU A 105 10.51 -8.70 -13.63
CA LEU A 105 11.10 -8.27 -12.36
C LEU A 105 11.89 -6.96 -12.52
N PHE A 106 12.64 -6.82 -13.62
CA PHE A 106 13.37 -5.60 -13.96
C PHE A 106 12.41 -4.45 -14.30
N ALA A 107 11.34 -4.74 -15.05
CA ALA A 107 10.30 -3.77 -15.38
C ALA A 107 9.54 -3.29 -14.13
N LEU A 108 9.23 -4.20 -13.19
CA LEU A 108 8.54 -3.90 -11.94
C LEU A 108 9.42 -3.06 -11.01
N GLY A 109 10.70 -3.41 -10.88
CA GLY A 109 11.68 -2.61 -10.14
C GLY A 109 11.88 -1.22 -10.77
N GLY A 110 11.99 -1.17 -12.10
CA GLY A 110 12.07 0.09 -12.85
C GLY A 110 10.83 0.96 -12.68
N LEU A 111 9.63 0.36 -12.76
CA LEU A 111 8.36 1.04 -12.55
C LEU A 111 8.25 1.59 -11.13
N PHE A 112 8.68 0.81 -10.13
CA PHE A 112 8.71 1.25 -8.73
C PHE A 112 9.61 2.48 -8.53
N VAL A 113 10.83 2.45 -9.06
CA VAL A 113 11.76 3.60 -9.00
C VAL A 113 11.18 4.80 -9.76
N LEU A 114 10.67 4.59 -10.97
CA LEU A 114 10.12 5.68 -11.79
C LEU A 114 8.94 6.36 -11.10
N VAL A 115 8.02 5.58 -10.53
CA VAL A 115 6.87 6.12 -9.81
C VAL A 115 7.28 6.84 -8.54
N THR A 116 8.19 6.27 -7.74
CA THR A 116 8.63 6.90 -6.49
C THR A 116 9.42 8.19 -6.72
N VAL A 117 10.18 8.28 -7.82
CA VAL A 117 10.96 9.47 -8.19
C VAL A 117 10.10 10.55 -8.84
N PHE A 118 9.27 10.19 -9.83
CA PHE A 118 8.52 11.19 -10.62
C PHE A 118 7.12 11.51 -10.06
N LEU A 119 6.53 10.60 -9.28
CA LEU A 119 5.17 10.73 -8.72
C LEU A 119 5.15 10.42 -7.21
N PRO A 120 5.83 11.21 -6.35
CA PRO A 120 5.93 10.94 -4.91
C PRO A 120 4.60 11.00 -4.14
N LYS A 121 3.53 11.49 -4.78
CA LYS A 121 2.15 11.47 -4.24
C LYS A 121 1.26 10.41 -4.92
N GLY A 122 1.79 9.62 -5.84
CA GLY A 122 1.07 8.65 -6.68
C GLY A 122 0.08 9.31 -7.65
N ILE A 123 -0.61 8.48 -8.44
CA ILE A 123 -1.63 8.93 -9.41
C ILE A 123 -2.77 9.67 -8.68
N ALA A 124 -3.15 9.24 -7.48
CA ALA A 124 -4.16 9.93 -6.69
C ALA A 124 -3.74 11.34 -6.23
N GLY A 125 -2.43 11.60 -6.10
CA GLY A 125 -1.90 12.92 -5.79
C GLY A 125 -2.11 13.97 -6.89
N LEU A 126 -2.33 13.53 -8.14
CA LEU A 126 -2.70 14.41 -9.26
C LEU A 126 -4.18 14.78 -9.24
N LEU A 127 -5.06 13.88 -8.78
CA LEU A 127 -6.50 14.17 -8.65
C LEU A 127 -6.83 15.11 -7.48
N GLN A 128 -6.02 15.11 -6.42
CA GLN A 128 -6.27 15.95 -5.24
C GLN A 128 -5.79 17.40 -5.38
N LYS A 129 -5.26 17.80 -6.55
CA LYS A 129 -4.94 19.19 -6.86
C LYS A 129 -6.18 19.93 -7.40
N ARG A 130 -7.23 19.99 -6.57
CA ARG A 130 -8.26 21.03 -6.60
C ARG A 130 -8.74 21.30 -5.18
#